data_AF-A0A2I0NUN6-F1
#
_entry.id   AF-A0A2I0NUN6-F1
#
_cell.length_a   1.000
_cell.length_b   1.000
_cell.length_c   1.000
_cell.angle_alpha   90.00
_cell.angle_beta   90.00
_cell.angle_gamma   90.00
#
_symmetry.space_group_name_H-M   'P 1'
#
loop_
_entity.id
_entity.type
_entity.pdbx_description
1 polymer ?
#
loop_
_entity_poly.entity_id
_entity_poly.type
_entity_poly.pdbx_seq_one_letter_code
_entity_poly.pdbx_strand_id
1 'polypeptide(L)'
;MALKLEERLMIGYLRSKGYGIRKIARELGISRITVKRYLEGPNMPKYCRTAPYISKLNSYKEHIANRLQEYPDLTSFKLYRDIKNNGFEGSYRAVAYYVKKVRPVKEGKVFLRYETEPGEEAQADWSEFGTINYYGRTLKLHCFSFVLCYSRRHYIEFTVSQDIQTLMRCHQNAFEYFGGVPKKILYDNMAQVVKSNVSGRIEFNEKFLDFALYYGFMPAACDVSAPHQKGKVERVIEYVRTSFFCGEKFSSLEELNAKGLNWCKEIADVRIHGTTHERPCDRWEKEKEALLPLPQTNYDTRKVEHRLVMKDCYINFEGNCYLVPWQYARKTVVVKAS
;
A
#
# COMPACT_ATOMS: atom_id res chain seq x y z
N MET A 1 35.55 -12.20 12.52
CA MET A 1 35.74 -12.18 11.05
C MET A 1 36.78 -13.22 10.65
N ALA A 2 36.47 -14.06 9.68
CA ALA A 2 37.45 -14.95 9.06
C ALA A 2 38.23 -14.15 8.01
N LEU A 3 39.56 -14.27 7.97
CA LEU A 3 40.38 -13.63 6.92
C LEU A 3 40.10 -14.30 5.58
N LYS A 4 40.20 -13.52 4.49
CA LYS A 4 40.10 -14.01 3.12
C LYS A 4 41.26 -14.97 2.83
N LEU A 5 41.09 -15.88 1.87
CA LEU A 5 42.08 -16.92 1.55
C LEU A 5 43.41 -16.33 1.10
N GLU A 6 43.36 -15.24 0.33
CA GLU A 6 44.52 -14.48 -0.16
C GLU A 6 45.39 -13.93 0.99
N GLU A 7 44.77 -13.33 2.01
CA GLU A 7 45.47 -12.79 3.18
C GLU A 7 46.18 -13.89 3.98
N ARG A 8 45.60 -15.11 4.02
CA ARG A 8 46.22 -16.26 4.70
C ARG A 8 47.44 -16.77 3.94
N LEU A 9 47.36 -16.85 2.62
CA LEU A 9 48.49 -17.22 1.77
C LEU A 9 49.63 -16.19 1.88
N MET A 10 49.27 -14.90 1.93
CA MET A 10 50.24 -13.81 2.06
C MET A 10 50.97 -13.84 3.41
N ILE A 11 50.31 -14.22 4.51
CA ILE A 11 50.95 -14.42 5.82
C ILE A 11 52.02 -15.53 5.74
N GLY A 12 51.71 -16.66 5.10
CA GLY A 12 52.65 -17.77 4.93
C GLY A 12 53.85 -17.40 4.04
N TYR A 13 53.58 -16.72 2.93
CA TYR A 13 54.60 -16.26 1.98
C TYR A 13 55.56 -15.21 2.58
N LEU A 14 55.04 -14.24 3.34
CA LEU A 14 55.91 -13.24 3.98
C LEU A 14 56.74 -13.86 5.11
N ARG A 15 56.21 -14.89 5.78
CA ARG A 15 56.97 -15.64 6.78
C ARG A 15 58.09 -16.47 6.16
N SER A 16 57.87 -17.13 5.03
CA SER A 16 58.92 -17.88 4.32
C SER A 16 60.02 -16.97 3.77
N LYS A 17 59.72 -15.69 3.48
CA LYS A 17 60.70 -14.64 3.20
C LYS A 17 61.47 -14.11 4.44
N GLY A 18 61.27 -14.70 5.62
CA GLY A 18 61.97 -14.32 6.85
C GLY A 18 61.40 -13.12 7.60
N TYR A 19 60.20 -12.63 7.23
CA TYR A 19 59.63 -11.45 7.88
C TYR A 19 59.13 -11.79 9.29
N GLY A 20 59.38 -10.89 10.25
CA GLY A 20 58.88 -10.99 11.61
C GLY A 20 57.38 -10.70 11.71
N ILE A 21 56.69 -11.29 12.70
CA ILE A 21 55.23 -11.16 12.91
C ILE A 21 54.76 -9.71 12.93
N ARG A 22 55.54 -8.79 13.54
CA ARG A 22 55.21 -7.36 13.62
C ARG A 22 55.23 -6.67 12.25
N LYS A 23 56.13 -7.10 11.37
CA LYS A 23 56.27 -6.56 10.01
C LYS A 23 55.12 -7.03 9.14
N ILE A 24 54.81 -8.33 9.17
CA ILE A 24 53.67 -8.94 8.47
C ILE A 24 52.34 -8.28 8.88
N ALA A 25 52.13 -8.05 10.18
CA ALA A 25 50.95 -7.38 10.70
C ALA A 25 50.77 -5.94 10.17
N ARG A 26 51.88 -5.21 10.02
CA ARG A 26 51.86 -3.84 9.47
C ARG A 26 51.60 -3.85 7.97
N GLU A 27 52.23 -4.78 7.23
CA GLU A 27 52.10 -4.91 5.78
C GLU A 27 50.66 -5.25 5.35
N LEU A 28 49.97 -6.09 6.12
CA LEU A 28 48.62 -6.55 5.81
C LEU A 28 47.51 -5.77 6.54
N GLY A 29 47.86 -4.81 7.41
CA GLY A 29 46.89 -4.05 8.20
C GLY A 29 46.09 -4.89 9.22
N ILE A 30 46.63 -6.05 9.64
CA ILE A 30 45.95 -7.01 10.51
C ILE A 30 46.65 -7.08 11.88
N SER A 31 45.88 -7.36 12.94
CA SER A 31 46.45 -7.53 14.29
C SER A 31 47.54 -8.61 14.35
N ARG A 32 48.62 -8.31 15.09
CA ARG A 32 49.74 -9.24 15.37
C ARG A 32 49.26 -10.57 15.95
N ILE A 33 48.16 -10.55 16.73
CA ILE A 33 47.54 -11.74 17.33
C ILE A 33 46.96 -12.65 16.24
N THR A 34 46.34 -12.05 15.22
CA THR A 34 45.77 -12.79 14.10
C THR A 34 46.87 -13.39 13.21
N VAL A 35 47.95 -12.65 12.93
CA VAL A 35 49.11 -13.17 12.19
C VAL A 35 49.74 -14.35 12.93
N LYS A 36 49.96 -14.20 14.24
CA LYS A 36 50.46 -15.29 15.11
C LYS A 36 49.53 -16.51 15.06
N ARG A 37 48.21 -16.29 15.17
CA ARG A 37 47.18 -17.33 15.10
C ARG A 37 47.20 -18.14 13.80
N TYR A 38 47.49 -17.52 12.66
CA TYR A 38 47.56 -18.24 11.38
C TYR A 38 48.91 -18.92 11.13
N LEU A 39 50.00 -18.45 11.75
CA LEU A 39 51.32 -19.06 11.65
C LEU A 39 51.50 -20.27 12.58
N GLU A 40 50.87 -20.27 13.75
CA GLU A 40 50.97 -21.37 14.73
C GLU A 40 50.00 -22.53 14.47
N GLY A 41 49.18 -22.43 13.41
CA GLY A 41 48.18 -23.45 13.08
C GLY A 41 46.99 -23.47 14.06
N PRO A 42 46.04 -24.41 13.91
CA PRO A 42 44.74 -24.40 14.58
C PRO A 42 44.75 -24.68 16.10
N ASN A 43 45.90 -24.58 16.78
CA ASN A 43 46.10 -24.95 18.19
C ASN A 43 46.26 -23.76 19.14
N MET A 44 45.48 -22.69 18.95
CA MET A 44 45.19 -21.73 20.02
C MET A 44 43.82 -22.07 20.63
N PRO A 45 43.67 -22.08 21.97
CA PRO A 45 42.38 -22.34 22.59
C PRO A 45 41.34 -21.37 22.02
N LYS A 46 40.35 -21.91 21.32
CA LYS A 46 39.14 -21.16 20.99
C LYS A 46 38.60 -20.63 22.30
N TYR A 47 38.26 -19.35 22.36
CA TYR A 47 37.41 -18.85 23.43
C TYR A 47 36.07 -19.59 23.34
N CYS A 48 35.98 -20.70 24.06
CA CYS A 48 34.74 -21.38 24.37
C CYS A 48 34.23 -20.72 25.64
N ARG A 49 33.01 -20.18 25.62
CA ARG A 49 32.34 -19.84 26.88
C ARG A 49 32.30 -21.13 27.72
N THR A 50 32.88 -21.06 28.91
CA THR A 50 33.09 -22.23 29.80
C THR A 50 31.79 -22.84 30.31
N ALA A 51 30.65 -22.16 30.09
CA ALA A 51 29.32 -22.70 30.34
C ALA A 51 28.35 -22.29 29.22
N PRO A 52 27.44 -23.18 28.77
CA PRO A 52 26.33 -22.78 27.92
C PRO A 52 25.49 -21.73 28.67
N TYR A 53 25.14 -20.64 28.01
CA TYR A 53 24.25 -19.64 28.59
C TYR A 53 22.88 -20.29 28.85
N ILE A 54 22.62 -20.60 30.13
CA ILE A 54 21.31 -21.08 30.56
C ILE A 54 20.39 -19.86 30.56
N SER A 55 19.63 -19.70 29.49
CA SER A 55 18.61 -18.66 29.42
C SER A 55 17.63 -18.88 30.57
N LYS A 56 17.34 -17.84 31.36
CA LYS A 56 16.28 -17.84 32.39
C LYS A 56 14.92 -18.31 31.84
N LEU A 57 14.74 -18.27 30.51
CA LEU A 57 13.54 -18.73 29.81
C LEU A 57 13.46 -20.25 29.67
N ASN A 58 14.58 -20.98 29.75
CA ASN A 58 14.62 -22.43 29.49
C ASN A 58 13.62 -23.22 30.33
N SER A 59 13.51 -22.91 31.63
CA SER A 59 12.58 -23.57 32.55
C SER A 59 11.09 -23.31 32.24
N TYR A 60 10.78 -22.32 31.41
CA TYR A 60 9.41 -21.92 31.06
C TYR A 60 9.06 -22.24 29.60
N LYS A 61 10.00 -22.81 28.82
CA LYS A 61 9.81 -23.11 27.40
C LYS A 61 8.71 -24.14 27.17
N GLU A 62 8.70 -25.22 27.94
CA GLU A 62 7.66 -26.26 27.85
C GLU A 62 6.29 -25.71 28.21
N HIS A 63 6.20 -24.90 29.27
CA HIS A 63 4.94 -24.25 29.64
C HIS A 63 4.40 -23.34 28.53
N ILE A 64 5.27 -22.53 27.91
CA ILE A 64 4.90 -21.67 26.78
C ILE A 64 4.46 -22.51 25.57
N ALA A 65 5.16 -23.60 25.26
CA ALA A 65 4.83 -24.48 24.14
C ALA A 65 3.48 -25.18 24.35
N ASN A 66 3.23 -25.75 25.53
CA ASN A 66 1.96 -26.42 25.86
C ASN A 66 0.78 -25.44 25.79
N ARG A 67 0.95 -24.22 26.32
CA ARG A 67 -0.07 -23.17 26.24
C ARG A 67 -0.36 -22.73 24.81
N LEU A 68 0.66 -22.64 23.97
CA LEU A 68 0.50 -22.31 22.55
C LEU A 68 -0.11 -23.47 21.74
N GLN A 69 0.06 -24.71 22.18
CA GLN A 69 -0.61 -25.87 21.58
C GLN A 69 -2.10 -25.90 21.93
N GLU A 70 -2.45 -25.58 23.18
CA GLU A 70 -3.85 -25.52 23.63
C GLU A 70 -4.58 -24.27 23.10
N TYR A 71 -3.91 -23.12 23.06
CA TYR A 71 -4.46 -21.86 22.56
C TYR A 71 -3.47 -21.12 21.63
N PRO A 72 -3.47 -21.41 20.33
CA PRO A 72 -2.53 -20.84 19.35
C PRO A 72 -2.55 -19.30 19.22
N ASP A 73 -3.66 -18.67 19.62
CA ASP A 73 -3.89 -17.22 19.53
C ASP A 73 -3.49 -16.43 20.78
N LEU A 74 -2.95 -17.09 21.81
CA LEU A 74 -2.47 -16.41 23.01
C LEU A 74 -1.44 -15.32 22.66
N THR A 75 -1.64 -14.12 23.20
CA THR A 75 -0.69 -13.03 23.00
C THR A 75 0.60 -13.29 23.77
N SER A 76 1.74 -12.90 23.20
CA SER A 76 3.05 -13.01 23.86
C SER A 76 3.08 -12.29 25.21
N PHE A 77 2.25 -11.25 25.38
CA PHE A 77 2.12 -10.51 26.63
C PHE A 77 1.38 -11.31 27.71
N LYS A 78 0.32 -12.04 27.34
CA LYS A 78 -0.41 -12.91 28.27
C LYS A 78 0.48 -14.07 28.74
N LEU A 79 1.22 -14.69 27.82
CA LEU A 79 2.21 -15.72 28.16
C LEU A 79 3.33 -15.18 29.08
N TYR A 80 3.81 -13.97 28.83
CA TYR A 80 4.79 -13.30 29.69
C TYR A 80 4.24 -13.03 31.09
N ARG A 81 2.99 -12.55 31.21
CA ARG A 81 2.33 -12.32 32.50
C ARG A 81 2.16 -13.63 33.28
N ASP A 82 1.74 -14.70 32.60
CA ASP A 82 1.56 -16.03 33.20
C ASP A 82 2.88 -16.56 33.78
N ILE A 83 3.97 -16.55 33.01
CA ILE A 83 5.26 -17.03 33.52
C ILE A 83 5.87 -16.09 34.56
N LYS A 84 5.58 -14.78 34.48
CA LYS A 84 6.04 -13.80 35.48
C LYS A 84 5.37 -14.02 36.83
N ASN A 85 4.09 -14.38 36.84
CA ASN A 85 3.40 -14.79 38.06
C ASN A 85 3.94 -16.10 38.65
N ASN A 86 4.53 -16.96 37.80
CA ASN A 86 5.20 -18.19 38.20
C ASN A 86 6.70 -18.01 38.55
N GLY A 87 7.17 -16.77 38.72
CA GLY A 87 8.54 -16.48 39.17
C GLY A 87 9.56 -16.19 38.05
N PHE A 88 9.12 -15.91 36.82
CA PHE A 88 10.03 -15.52 35.74
C PHE A 88 10.54 -14.08 35.90
N GLU A 89 11.86 -13.94 36.07
CA GLU A 89 12.55 -12.64 36.20
C GLU A 89 13.13 -12.08 34.89
N GLY A 90 12.82 -12.71 33.75
CA GLY A 90 13.34 -12.26 32.46
C GLY A 90 12.50 -11.14 31.83
N SER A 91 12.96 -10.64 30.69
CA SER A 91 12.28 -9.56 29.97
C SER A 91 11.17 -10.08 29.05
N TYR A 92 10.12 -9.27 28.88
CA TYR A 92 9.07 -9.50 27.88
C TYR A 92 9.64 -9.75 26.48
N ARG A 93 10.70 -9.03 26.08
CA ARG A 93 11.35 -9.17 24.77
C ARG A 93 11.89 -10.58 24.54
N ALA A 94 12.44 -11.24 25.57
CA ALA A 94 12.93 -12.62 25.46
C ALA A 94 11.78 -13.61 25.20
N VAL A 95 10.64 -13.42 25.89
CA VAL A 95 9.44 -14.23 25.71
C VAL A 95 8.83 -14.01 24.33
N ALA A 96 8.65 -12.75 23.91
CA ALA A 96 8.09 -12.42 22.60
C ALA A 96 8.94 -12.99 21.46
N TYR A 97 10.27 -12.94 21.58
CA TYR A 97 11.18 -13.53 20.60
C TYR A 97 11.04 -15.06 20.52
N TYR A 98 10.92 -15.75 21.67
CA TYR A 98 10.74 -17.20 21.71
C TYR A 98 9.36 -17.63 21.20
N VAL A 99 8.29 -16.95 21.60
CA VAL A 99 6.93 -17.19 21.11
C VAL A 99 6.87 -17.03 19.60
N LYS A 100 7.55 -16.03 19.02
CA LYS A 100 7.62 -15.87 17.56
C LYS A 100 8.26 -17.08 16.86
N LYS A 101 9.20 -17.78 17.50
CA LYS A 101 9.87 -18.96 16.92
C LYS A 101 9.06 -20.25 17.06
N VAL A 102 8.32 -20.39 18.15
CA VAL A 102 7.69 -21.67 18.54
C VAL A 102 6.19 -21.70 18.28
N ARG A 103 5.55 -20.53 18.05
CA ARG A 103 4.14 -20.48 17.69
C ARG A 103 3.91 -21.32 16.42
N PRO A 104 2.99 -22.30 16.45
CA PRO A 104 2.65 -23.06 15.27
C PRO A 104 2.19 -22.09 14.18
N VAL A 105 2.79 -22.23 12.99
CA VAL A 105 2.36 -21.47 11.82
C VAL A 105 0.92 -21.90 11.57
N LYS A 106 -0.05 -20.99 11.75
CA LYS A 106 -1.40 -21.23 11.26
C LYS A 106 -1.24 -21.56 9.78
N GLU A 107 -1.68 -22.74 9.36
CA GLU A 107 -1.93 -23.01 7.95
C GLU A 107 -2.89 -21.92 7.51
N GLY A 108 -2.34 -20.90 6.83
CA GLY A 108 -3.17 -19.83 6.30
C GLY A 108 -4.17 -20.51 5.39
N LYS A 109 -5.45 -20.14 5.50
CA LYS A 109 -6.46 -20.55 4.51
C LYS A 109 -5.83 -20.35 3.13
N VAL A 110 -5.62 -21.45 2.41
CA VAL A 110 -5.05 -21.42 1.07
C VAL A 110 -6.16 -20.90 0.19
N PHE A 111 -6.15 -19.60 -0.07
CA PHE A 111 -7.04 -19.01 -1.05
C PHE A 111 -6.42 -19.24 -2.43
N LEU A 112 -7.17 -19.89 -3.32
CA LEU A 112 -6.83 -19.89 -4.74
C LEU A 112 -6.86 -18.43 -5.21
N ARG A 113 -5.69 -17.86 -5.54
CA ARG A 113 -5.61 -16.50 -6.07
C ARG A 113 -6.10 -16.54 -7.51
N TYR A 114 -7.31 -16.02 -7.72
CA TYR A 114 -7.85 -15.82 -9.05
C TYR A 114 -7.12 -14.62 -9.70
N GLU A 115 -6.32 -14.89 -10.72
CA GLU A 115 -5.87 -13.83 -11.64
C GLU A 115 -7.03 -13.50 -12.58
N THR A 116 -7.26 -12.21 -12.78
CA THR A 116 -8.29 -11.71 -13.68
C THR A 116 -7.70 -11.59 -15.08
N GLU A 117 -8.49 -11.90 -16.09
CA GLU A 117 -8.09 -11.71 -17.49
C GLU A 117 -7.79 -10.22 -17.81
N PRO A 118 -7.00 -9.92 -18.85
CA PRO A 118 -6.72 -8.55 -19.25
C PRO A 118 -8.02 -7.76 -19.53
N GLY A 119 -8.11 -6.54 -18.96
CA GLY A 119 -9.24 -5.63 -19.16
C GLY A 119 -10.54 -6.04 -18.46
N GLU A 120 -10.54 -7.17 -17.75
CA GLU A 120 -11.73 -7.74 -17.14
C GLU A 120 -12.17 -6.96 -15.90
N GLU A 121 -11.22 -6.64 -15.01
CA GLU A 121 -11.54 -6.09 -13.69
C GLU A 121 -10.56 -4.99 -13.28
N ALA A 122 -11.10 -3.93 -12.69
CA ALA A 122 -10.34 -2.95 -11.93
C ALA A 122 -10.88 -2.83 -10.51
N GLN A 123 -10.10 -2.20 -9.64
CA GLN A 123 -10.54 -1.82 -8.30
C GLN A 123 -10.35 -0.32 -8.11
N ALA A 124 -11.36 0.32 -7.52
CA ALA A 124 -11.34 1.74 -7.21
C ALA A 124 -11.65 1.95 -5.72
N ASP A 125 -10.88 2.82 -5.07
CA ASP A 125 -11.06 3.12 -3.65
C ASP A 125 -10.62 4.54 -3.30
N TRP A 126 -11.18 5.02 -2.19
CA TRP A 126 -10.80 6.26 -1.54
C TRP A 126 -9.88 6.01 -0.35
N SER A 127 -8.93 6.90 -0.15
CA SER A 127 -8.06 6.84 1.02
C SER A 127 -7.73 8.24 1.54
N GLU A 128 -7.73 8.41 2.87
CA GLU A 128 -7.45 9.72 3.50
C GLU A 128 -5.94 9.94 3.64
N PHE A 129 -5.42 11.07 3.15
CA PHE A 129 -3.99 11.43 3.10
C PHE A 129 -3.66 12.64 3.99
N GLY A 130 -4.40 12.79 5.10
CA GLY A 130 -4.21 13.88 6.04
C GLY A 130 -5.00 15.13 5.65
N THR A 131 -4.42 16.31 5.86
CA THR A 131 -5.06 17.60 5.57
C THR A 131 -4.16 18.51 4.76
N ILE A 132 -4.77 19.40 3.98
CA ILE A 132 -4.08 20.45 3.22
C ILE A 132 -4.72 21.81 3.49
N ASN A 133 -3.94 22.87 3.33
CA ASN A 133 -4.50 24.22 3.24
C ASN A 133 -4.93 24.46 1.78
N TYR A 134 -6.24 24.61 1.59
CA TYR A 134 -6.85 24.83 0.30
C TYR A 134 -7.68 26.12 0.36
N TYR A 135 -7.25 27.15 -0.38
CA TYR A 135 -7.83 28.50 -0.36
C TYR A 135 -8.06 29.08 1.05
N GLY A 136 -7.07 28.92 1.94
CA GLY A 136 -7.12 29.45 3.30
C GLY A 136 -7.93 28.59 4.28
N ARG A 137 -8.44 27.43 3.86
CA ARG A 137 -9.16 26.48 4.72
C ARG A 137 -8.37 25.19 4.86
N THR A 138 -8.33 24.65 6.08
CA THR A 138 -7.76 23.32 6.29
C THR A 138 -8.81 22.27 5.95
N LEU A 139 -8.61 21.53 4.87
CA LEU A 139 -9.51 20.49 4.39
C LEU A 139 -8.83 19.12 4.45
N LYS A 140 -9.62 18.06 4.56
CA LYS A 140 -9.12 16.69 4.41
C LYS A 140 -8.67 16.44 2.98
N LEU A 141 -7.53 15.79 2.84
CA LEU A 141 -7.00 15.33 1.57
C LEU A 141 -7.39 13.88 1.37
N HIS A 142 -7.96 13.59 0.21
CA HIS A 142 -8.33 12.24 -0.19
C HIS A 142 -7.57 11.87 -1.45
N CYS A 143 -7.20 10.61 -1.57
CA CYS A 143 -6.62 10.02 -2.77
C CYS A 143 -7.60 9.01 -3.34
N PHE A 144 -8.06 9.28 -4.55
CA PHE A 144 -8.68 8.31 -5.43
C PHE A 144 -7.59 7.40 -5.97
N SER A 145 -7.77 6.09 -5.82
CA SER A 145 -6.89 5.09 -6.39
C SER A 145 -7.67 4.18 -7.32
N PHE A 146 -7.14 3.95 -8.52
CA PHE A 146 -7.72 3.08 -9.53
C PHE A 146 -6.68 2.11 -10.02
N VAL A 147 -6.93 0.81 -9.92
CA VAL A 147 -5.94 -0.24 -10.20
C VAL A 147 -6.53 -1.28 -11.15
N LEU A 148 -5.89 -1.49 -12.29
CA LEU A 148 -6.22 -2.60 -13.18
C LEU A 148 -5.75 -3.93 -12.57
N CYS A 149 -6.65 -4.91 -12.49
CA CYS A 149 -6.38 -6.15 -11.79
C CYS A 149 -5.47 -7.11 -12.55
N TYR A 150 -5.29 -7.00 -13.86
CA TYR A 150 -4.34 -7.86 -14.58
C TYR A 150 -2.93 -7.28 -14.56
N SER A 151 -2.73 -6.05 -15.04
CA SER A 151 -1.38 -5.44 -15.12
C SER A 151 -0.85 -4.92 -13.79
N ARG A 152 -1.71 -4.65 -12.80
CA ARG A 152 -1.38 -3.87 -11.59
C ARG A 152 -0.99 -2.42 -11.90
N ARG A 153 -1.25 -1.96 -13.12
CA ARG A 153 -1.12 -0.55 -13.48
C ARG A 153 -2.15 0.24 -12.69
N HIS A 154 -1.74 1.39 -12.14
CA HIS A 154 -2.61 2.19 -11.31
C HIS A 154 -2.52 3.67 -11.63
N TYR A 155 -3.64 4.32 -11.36
CA TYR A 155 -3.85 5.75 -11.47
C TYR A 155 -4.21 6.28 -10.09
N ILE A 156 -3.68 7.45 -9.74
CA ILE A 156 -3.99 8.13 -8.49
C ILE A 156 -4.37 9.58 -8.76
N GLU A 157 -5.34 10.08 -8.01
CA GLU A 157 -5.73 11.49 -8.05
C GLU A 157 -6.08 11.97 -6.64
N PHE A 158 -5.50 13.09 -6.23
CA PHE A 158 -5.75 13.75 -4.97
C PHE A 158 -6.83 14.81 -5.11
N THR A 159 -7.73 14.87 -4.14
CA THR A 159 -8.87 15.79 -4.09
C THR A 159 -9.25 16.12 -2.64
N VAL A 160 -10.00 17.22 -2.46
CA VAL A 160 -10.56 17.65 -1.17
C VAL A 160 -12.05 17.29 -1.02
N SER A 161 -12.65 16.68 -2.04
CA SER A 161 -14.04 16.20 -2.02
C SER A 161 -14.10 14.71 -2.33
N GLN A 162 -15.08 14.03 -1.76
CA GLN A 162 -15.43 12.65 -2.09
C GLN A 162 -16.89 12.55 -2.53
N ASP A 163 -17.51 13.63 -3.00
CA ASP A 163 -18.86 13.55 -3.54
C ASP A 163 -18.92 12.68 -4.82
N ILE A 164 -20.14 12.33 -5.22
CA ILE A 164 -20.35 11.46 -6.39
C ILE A 164 -19.85 12.11 -7.68
N GLN A 165 -19.94 13.43 -7.81
CA GLN A 165 -19.44 14.19 -8.96
C GLN A 165 -17.93 14.06 -9.09
N THR A 166 -17.22 14.26 -7.99
CA THR A 166 -15.77 14.10 -7.88
C THR A 166 -15.38 12.67 -8.17
N LEU A 167 -16.11 11.69 -7.62
CA LEU A 167 -15.87 10.27 -7.92
C LEU A 167 -15.99 9.97 -9.41
N MET A 168 -17.07 10.43 -10.06
CA MET A 168 -17.25 10.23 -11.50
C MET A 168 -16.16 10.94 -12.29
N ARG A 169 -15.78 12.17 -11.93
CA ARG A 169 -14.67 12.90 -12.59
C ARG A 169 -13.35 12.16 -12.48
N CYS A 170 -13.00 11.65 -11.30
CA CYS A 170 -11.79 10.86 -11.12
C CYS A 170 -11.80 9.56 -11.95
N HIS A 171 -12.96 8.93 -12.14
CA HIS A 171 -13.10 7.81 -13.07
C HIS A 171 -12.89 8.24 -14.52
N GLN A 172 -13.46 9.37 -14.96
CA GLN A 172 -13.22 9.89 -16.31
C GLN A 172 -11.73 10.13 -16.56
N ASN A 173 -11.05 10.80 -15.64
CA ASN A 173 -9.62 11.05 -15.74
C ASN A 173 -8.81 9.75 -15.77
N ALA A 174 -9.21 8.74 -14.97
CA ALA A 174 -8.59 7.42 -14.99
C ALA A 174 -8.80 6.71 -16.34
N PHE A 175 -10.01 6.71 -16.87
CA PHE A 175 -10.34 6.10 -18.16
C PHE A 175 -9.57 6.77 -19.31
N GLU A 176 -9.47 8.10 -19.29
CA GLU A 176 -8.63 8.86 -20.23
C GLU A 176 -7.14 8.50 -20.08
N TYR A 177 -6.64 8.39 -18.84
CA TYR A 177 -5.26 7.99 -18.57
C TYR A 177 -4.92 6.61 -19.12
N PHE A 178 -5.83 5.65 -19.02
CA PHE A 178 -5.66 4.30 -19.59
C PHE A 178 -6.00 4.24 -21.08
N GLY A 179 -6.76 5.21 -21.61
CA GLY A 179 -7.26 5.17 -22.99
C GLY A 179 -8.38 4.14 -23.20
N GLY A 180 -9.07 3.72 -22.13
CA GLY A 180 -10.10 2.68 -22.19
C GLY A 180 -10.74 2.39 -20.83
N VAL A 181 -11.77 1.56 -20.83
CA VAL A 181 -12.58 1.22 -19.66
C VAL A 181 -12.51 -0.29 -19.38
N PRO A 182 -12.26 -0.75 -18.15
CA PRO A 182 -12.36 -2.17 -17.81
C PRO A 182 -13.83 -2.63 -17.79
N LYS A 183 -14.10 -3.91 -18.03
CA LYS A 183 -15.48 -4.43 -18.07
C LYS A 183 -16.18 -4.37 -16.73
N LYS A 184 -15.45 -4.58 -15.64
CA LYS A 184 -15.98 -4.59 -14.27
C LYS A 184 -15.10 -3.74 -13.37
N ILE A 185 -15.73 -2.99 -12.47
CA ILE A 185 -15.01 -2.22 -11.45
C ILE A 185 -15.53 -2.60 -10.07
N LEU A 186 -14.61 -3.04 -9.23
CA LEU A 186 -14.86 -3.39 -7.85
C LEU A 186 -14.66 -2.18 -6.94
N TYR A 187 -15.63 -1.97 -6.06
CA TYR A 187 -15.67 -0.91 -5.06
C TYR A 187 -15.74 -1.51 -3.65
N ASP A 188 -15.15 -0.84 -2.67
CA ASP A 188 -15.57 -1.05 -1.27
C ASP A 188 -16.99 -0.49 -1.08
N ASN A 189 -17.65 -0.76 0.05
CA ASN A 189 -19.01 -0.28 0.39
C ASN A 189 -19.04 1.25 0.62
N MET A 190 -18.53 2.04 -0.32
CA MET A 190 -18.49 3.49 -0.30
C MET A 190 -19.88 4.06 -0.64
N ALA A 191 -20.36 4.99 0.17
CA ALA A 191 -21.73 5.51 0.10
C ALA A 191 -22.09 6.18 -1.24
N GLN A 192 -21.08 6.65 -1.98
CA GLN A 192 -21.22 7.25 -3.30
C GLN A 192 -21.65 6.22 -4.35
N VAL A 193 -21.23 4.96 -4.17
CA VAL A 193 -21.48 3.86 -5.11
C VAL A 193 -22.60 2.97 -4.58
N VAL A 194 -22.56 2.60 -3.29
CA VAL A 194 -23.53 1.72 -2.63
C VAL A 194 -24.48 2.55 -1.78
N LYS A 195 -25.76 2.60 -2.17
CA LYS A 195 -26.84 3.29 -1.46
C LYS A 195 -27.32 2.47 -0.26
N SER A 196 -27.46 1.15 -0.42
CA SER A 196 -27.81 0.23 0.67
C SER A 196 -27.23 -1.16 0.41
N ASN A 197 -26.91 -1.88 1.49
CA ASN A 197 -26.50 -3.28 1.43
C ASN A 197 -27.27 -4.05 2.51
N VAL A 198 -28.40 -4.64 2.13
CA VAL A 198 -29.29 -5.36 3.05
C VAL A 198 -29.42 -6.80 2.59
N SER A 199 -28.99 -7.73 3.44
CA SER A 199 -29.12 -9.18 3.23
C SER A 199 -28.55 -9.69 1.89
N GLY A 200 -27.44 -9.12 1.43
CA GLY A 200 -26.77 -9.51 0.18
C GLY A 200 -27.35 -8.90 -1.10
N ARG A 201 -28.36 -8.03 -0.99
CA ARG A 201 -28.80 -7.19 -2.11
C ARG A 201 -28.12 -5.83 -2.00
N ILE A 202 -27.29 -5.53 -2.99
CA ILE A 202 -26.53 -4.30 -3.10
C ILE A 202 -27.32 -3.36 -3.98
N GLU A 203 -27.81 -2.26 -3.41
CA GLU A 203 -28.43 -1.18 -4.17
C GLU A 203 -27.38 -0.13 -4.49
N PHE A 204 -27.09 0.05 -5.77
CA PHE A 204 -26.17 1.08 -6.23
C PHE A 204 -26.86 2.45 -6.34
N ASN A 205 -26.06 3.51 -6.27
CA ASN A 205 -26.53 4.87 -6.52
C ASN A 205 -26.96 5.02 -8.00
N GLU A 206 -28.20 5.48 -8.24
CA GLU A 206 -28.76 5.63 -9.59
C GLU A 206 -27.92 6.51 -10.51
N LYS A 207 -27.36 7.62 -10.00
CA LYS A 207 -26.49 8.50 -10.79
C LYS A 207 -25.19 7.80 -11.17
N PHE A 208 -24.70 6.91 -10.31
CA PHE A 208 -23.51 6.14 -10.57
C PHE A 208 -23.77 5.00 -11.57
N LEU A 209 -24.96 4.39 -11.51
CA LEU A 209 -25.40 3.42 -12.51
C LEU A 209 -25.55 4.04 -13.90
N ASP A 210 -26.09 5.26 -14.00
CA ASP A 210 -26.19 5.99 -15.28
C ASP A 210 -24.78 6.27 -15.86
N PHE A 211 -23.85 6.71 -15.02
CA PHE A 211 -22.45 6.85 -15.38
C PHE A 211 -21.81 5.52 -15.84
N ALA A 212 -22.06 4.44 -15.12
CA ALA A 212 -21.54 3.12 -15.45
C ALA A 212 -22.10 2.60 -16.78
N LEU A 213 -23.39 2.81 -17.03
CA LEU A 213 -24.04 2.48 -18.29
C LEU A 213 -23.44 3.28 -19.46
N TYR A 214 -23.17 4.58 -19.26
CA TYR A 214 -22.58 5.44 -20.28
C TYR A 214 -21.17 4.97 -20.72
N TYR A 215 -20.33 4.54 -19.77
CA TYR A 215 -18.99 4.03 -20.05
C TYR A 215 -18.95 2.51 -20.33
N GLY A 216 -20.07 1.81 -20.15
CA GLY A 216 -20.21 0.38 -20.46
C GLY A 216 -19.55 -0.58 -19.46
N PHE A 217 -19.27 -0.15 -18.23
CA PHE A 217 -18.70 -1.02 -17.20
C PHE A 217 -19.74 -1.50 -16.17
N MET A 218 -19.48 -2.65 -15.57
CA MET A 218 -20.30 -3.22 -14.50
C MET A 218 -19.74 -2.83 -13.12
N PRO A 219 -20.45 -2.04 -12.31
CA PRO A 219 -20.06 -1.80 -10.93
C PRO A 219 -20.35 -3.03 -10.07
N ALA A 220 -19.40 -3.39 -9.21
CA ALA A 220 -19.54 -4.48 -8.27
C ALA A 220 -18.99 -4.06 -6.91
N ALA A 221 -19.66 -4.44 -5.83
CA ALA A 221 -19.16 -4.18 -4.48
C ALA A 221 -18.49 -5.43 -3.92
N CYS A 222 -17.43 -5.23 -3.13
CA CYS A 222 -16.69 -6.31 -2.51
C CYS A 222 -17.53 -6.96 -1.40
N ASP A 223 -17.61 -8.29 -1.41
CA ASP A 223 -18.20 -9.04 -0.31
C ASP A 223 -17.36 -8.87 0.96
N VAL A 224 -18.02 -8.55 2.08
CA VAL A 224 -17.37 -8.43 3.40
C VAL A 224 -16.65 -9.72 3.80
N SER A 225 -17.10 -10.86 3.28
CA SER A 225 -16.54 -12.19 3.52
C SER A 225 -15.36 -12.55 2.60
N ALA A 226 -14.98 -11.70 1.64
CA ALA A 226 -13.94 -11.95 0.64
C ALA A 226 -12.71 -11.01 0.75
N PRO A 227 -11.97 -11.03 1.89
CA PRO A 227 -10.83 -10.12 2.13
C PRO A 227 -9.68 -10.25 1.11
N HIS A 228 -9.61 -11.36 0.37
CA HIS A 228 -8.60 -11.55 -0.68
C HIS A 228 -8.80 -10.62 -1.88
N GLN A 229 -10.04 -10.20 -2.18
CA GLN A 229 -10.33 -9.25 -3.26
C GLN A 229 -9.87 -7.85 -2.86
N LYS A 230 -10.02 -7.49 -1.58
CA LYS A 230 -9.65 -6.17 -1.02
C LYS A 230 -8.14 -5.92 -0.91
N GLY A 231 -7.34 -6.98 -0.75
CA GLY A 231 -5.89 -6.87 -0.50
C GLY A 231 -5.03 -6.33 -1.66
N LYS A 232 -5.58 -6.15 -2.87
CA LYS A 232 -4.85 -5.53 -4.00
C LYS A 232 -4.75 -4.02 -3.79
N VAL A 233 -5.85 -3.34 -3.47
CA VAL A 233 -5.87 -1.87 -3.30
C VAL A 233 -5.29 -1.43 -1.96
N GLU A 234 -5.51 -2.15 -0.85
CA GLU A 234 -4.90 -1.79 0.45
C GLU A 234 -3.37 -1.66 0.36
N ARG A 235 -2.73 -2.60 -0.34
CA ARG A 235 -1.28 -2.56 -0.58
C ARG A 235 -0.86 -1.44 -1.54
N VAL A 236 -1.71 -1.09 -2.50
CA VAL A 236 -1.46 0.05 -3.39
C VAL A 236 -1.52 1.36 -2.60
N ILE A 237 -2.51 1.53 -1.74
CA ILE A 237 -2.63 2.71 -0.87
C ILE A 237 -1.41 2.83 0.05
N GLU A 238 -0.99 1.74 0.69
CA GLU A 238 0.23 1.73 1.51
C GLU A 238 1.47 2.09 0.69
N TYR A 239 1.57 1.58 -0.54
CA TYR A 239 2.66 1.91 -1.45
C TYR A 239 2.67 3.39 -1.85
N VAL A 240 1.53 3.96 -2.20
CA VAL A 240 1.40 5.41 -2.50
C VAL A 240 1.80 6.25 -1.29
N ARG A 241 1.38 5.86 -0.07
CA ARG A 241 1.76 6.56 1.16
C ARG A 241 3.26 6.57 1.39
N THR A 242 3.89 5.40 1.31
CA THR A 242 5.29 5.21 1.68
C THR A 242 6.27 5.65 0.60
N SER A 243 5.95 5.39 -0.67
CA SER A 243 6.89 5.58 -1.79
C SER A 243 6.68 6.88 -2.56
N PHE A 244 5.52 7.51 -2.45
CA PHE A 244 5.23 8.79 -3.11
C PHE A 244 4.99 9.90 -2.09
N PHE A 245 3.93 9.77 -1.29
CA PHE A 245 3.42 10.90 -0.52
C PHE A 245 4.31 11.28 0.68
N CYS A 246 4.93 10.29 1.34
CA CYS A 246 5.73 10.54 2.52
C CYS A 246 6.97 11.39 2.20
N GLY A 247 6.99 12.63 2.73
CA GLY A 247 8.10 13.57 2.57
C GLY A 247 7.99 14.44 1.31
N GLU A 248 6.95 14.26 0.51
CA GLU A 248 6.72 15.08 -0.68
C GLU A 248 6.28 16.50 -0.29
N LYS A 249 6.80 17.50 -1.01
CA LYS A 249 6.44 18.92 -0.82
C LYS A 249 5.73 19.40 -2.05
N PHE A 250 4.62 20.08 -1.88
CA PHE A 250 3.81 20.64 -2.96
C PHE A 250 3.19 21.95 -2.51
N SER A 251 2.97 22.85 -3.46
CA SER A 251 2.39 24.17 -3.25
C SER A 251 0.91 24.24 -3.63
N SER A 252 0.44 23.33 -4.48
CA SER A 252 -0.96 23.23 -4.90
C SER A 252 -1.40 21.78 -5.11
N LEU A 253 -2.72 21.58 -5.21
CA LEU A 253 -3.31 20.28 -5.48
C LEU A 253 -2.98 19.80 -6.91
N GLU A 254 -2.93 20.73 -7.86
CA GLU A 254 -2.54 20.48 -9.25
C GLU A 254 -1.09 20.01 -9.34
N GLU A 255 -0.18 20.63 -8.58
CA GLU A 255 1.22 20.19 -8.50
C GLU A 255 1.33 18.78 -7.91
N LEU A 256 0.60 18.50 -6.83
CA LEU A 256 0.58 17.17 -6.21
C LEU A 256 0.08 16.11 -7.19
N ASN A 257 -0.97 16.40 -7.94
CA ASN A 257 -1.52 15.49 -8.94
C ASN A 257 -0.55 15.27 -10.11
N ALA A 258 0.08 16.32 -10.63
CA ALA A 258 1.10 16.19 -11.68
C ALA A 258 2.27 15.31 -11.24
N LYS A 259 2.76 15.51 -10.00
CA LYS A 259 3.79 14.66 -9.40
C LYS A 259 3.33 13.22 -9.22
N GLY A 260 2.10 12.99 -8.79
CA GLY A 260 1.51 11.66 -8.65
C GLY A 260 1.47 10.89 -9.97
N LEU A 261 1.04 11.56 -11.06
CA LEU A 261 1.02 10.95 -12.39
C LEU A 261 2.42 10.62 -12.92
N ASN A 262 3.40 11.49 -12.67
CA ASN A 262 4.79 11.22 -13.03
C ASN A 262 5.35 10.03 -12.24
N TRP A 263 5.08 9.99 -10.93
CA TRP A 263 5.47 8.86 -10.08
C TRP A 263 4.83 7.54 -10.55
N CYS A 264 3.56 7.54 -10.95
CA CYS A 264 2.91 6.36 -11.54
C CYS A 264 3.70 5.84 -12.75
N LYS A 265 4.09 6.73 -13.67
CA LYS A 265 4.81 6.37 -14.90
C LYS A 265 6.26 5.94 -14.66
N GLU A 266 7.00 6.66 -13.82
CA GLU A 266 8.46 6.50 -13.71
C GLU A 266 8.88 5.48 -12.66
N ILE A 267 8.10 5.32 -11.60
CA ILE A 267 8.45 4.47 -10.46
C ILE A 267 7.49 3.28 -10.37
N ALA A 268 6.19 3.58 -10.40
CA ALA A 268 5.17 2.61 -10.07
C ALA A 268 4.92 1.58 -11.19
N ASP A 269 5.01 2.01 -12.45
CA ASP A 269 4.84 1.18 -13.65
C ASP A 269 6.08 0.35 -14.02
N VAL A 270 7.27 0.81 -13.61
CA VAL A 270 8.57 0.22 -14.01
C VAL A 270 9.12 -0.75 -12.96
N ARG A 271 8.55 -0.77 -11.75
CA ARG A 271 8.96 -1.68 -10.68
C ARG A 271 8.62 -3.12 -11.01
N ILE A 272 9.42 -4.06 -10.49
CA ILE A 272 9.04 -5.48 -10.48
C ILE A 272 7.99 -5.67 -9.39
N HIS A 273 6.76 -6.02 -9.78
CA HIS A 273 5.67 -6.17 -8.82
C HIS A 273 5.80 -7.49 -8.05
N GLY A 274 5.78 -7.43 -6.72
CA GLY A 274 6.10 -8.59 -5.87
C GLY A 274 5.14 -9.78 -5.95
N THR A 275 3.98 -9.63 -6.60
CA THR A 275 3.02 -10.73 -6.82
C THR A 275 3.11 -11.35 -8.21
N THR A 276 3.28 -10.53 -9.25
CA THR A 276 3.32 -10.99 -10.65
C THR A 276 4.75 -11.28 -11.10
N HIS A 277 5.75 -10.78 -10.36
CA HIS A 277 7.18 -10.82 -10.72
C HIS A 277 7.51 -10.18 -12.08
N GLU A 278 6.59 -9.38 -12.60
CA GLU A 278 6.71 -8.64 -13.85
C GLU A 278 6.51 -7.14 -13.58
N ARG A 279 6.93 -6.29 -14.52
CA ARG A 279 6.65 -4.86 -14.45
C ARG A 279 5.23 -4.56 -14.92
N PRO A 280 4.47 -3.69 -14.24
CA PRO A 280 3.15 -3.29 -14.71
C PRO A 280 3.15 -2.75 -16.14
N CYS A 281 4.19 -2.04 -16.57
CA CYS A 281 4.31 -1.56 -17.95
C CYS A 281 4.35 -2.69 -18.99
N ASP A 282 4.99 -3.83 -18.67
CA ASP A 282 5.11 -4.95 -19.62
C ASP A 282 3.78 -5.71 -19.75
N ARG A 283 3.03 -5.84 -18.64
CA ARG A 283 1.70 -6.44 -18.64
C ARG A 283 0.65 -5.50 -19.26
N TRP A 284 0.81 -4.19 -19.07
CA TRP A 284 -0.06 -3.17 -19.66
C TRP A 284 -0.15 -3.28 -21.17
N GLU A 285 0.96 -3.58 -21.85
CA GLU A 285 0.97 -3.76 -23.31
C GLU A 285 0.00 -4.83 -23.80
N LYS A 286 -0.27 -5.85 -22.99
CA LYS A 286 -1.26 -6.90 -23.27
C LYS A 286 -2.68 -6.50 -22.88
N GLU A 287 -2.81 -5.65 -21.86
CA GLU A 287 -4.11 -5.28 -21.29
C GLU A 287 -4.80 -4.14 -22.04
N LYS A 288 -4.04 -3.18 -22.56
CA LYS A 288 -4.59 -2.00 -23.22
C LYS A 288 -5.55 -2.32 -24.37
N GLU A 289 -5.28 -3.39 -25.11
CA GLU A 289 -6.09 -3.84 -26.25
C GLU A 289 -7.38 -4.55 -25.81
N ALA A 290 -7.45 -5.01 -24.56
CA ALA A 290 -8.60 -5.71 -24.01
C ALA A 290 -9.60 -4.78 -23.29
N LEU A 291 -9.26 -3.50 -23.12
CA LEU A 291 -10.16 -2.50 -22.55
C LEU A 291 -11.28 -2.14 -23.53
N LEU A 292 -12.44 -1.79 -22.99
CA LEU A 292 -13.53 -1.21 -23.74
C LEU A 292 -13.13 0.19 -24.26
N PRO A 293 -13.57 0.58 -25.47
CA PRO A 293 -13.25 1.88 -26.03
C PRO A 293 -13.91 3.01 -25.24
N LEU A 294 -13.27 4.18 -25.22
CA LEU A 294 -13.87 5.39 -24.66
C LEU A 294 -15.00 5.91 -25.55
N PRO A 295 -16.07 6.46 -24.97
CA PRO A 295 -17.08 7.19 -25.73
C PRO A 295 -16.48 8.46 -26.35
N GLN A 296 -17.07 8.96 -27.45
CA GLN A 296 -16.58 10.16 -28.14
C GLN A 296 -16.70 11.44 -27.30
N THR A 297 -17.68 11.48 -26.41
CA THR A 297 -17.93 12.61 -25.51
C THR A 297 -17.78 12.18 -24.07
N ASN A 298 -17.38 13.11 -23.20
CA ASN A 298 -17.35 12.86 -21.76
C ASN A 298 -18.77 12.97 -21.18
N TYR A 299 -19.06 12.10 -20.21
CA TYR A 299 -20.26 12.20 -19.39
C TYR A 299 -20.27 13.53 -18.61
N ASP A 300 -21.43 14.15 -18.44
CA ASP A 300 -21.56 15.41 -17.70
C ASP A 300 -21.53 15.16 -16.19
N THR A 301 -20.36 15.32 -15.57
CA THR A 301 -20.15 15.09 -14.13
C THR A 301 -20.49 16.29 -13.26
N ARG A 302 -20.93 17.41 -13.86
CA ARG A 302 -21.23 18.64 -13.12
C ARG A 302 -22.38 18.45 -12.14
N LYS A 303 -22.29 19.17 -11.02
CA LYS A 303 -23.37 19.21 -10.04
C LYS A 303 -24.56 19.96 -10.63
N VAL A 304 -25.69 19.27 -10.71
CA VAL A 304 -26.95 19.80 -11.20
C VAL A 304 -27.83 20.17 -10.00
N GLU A 305 -28.17 21.45 -9.88
CA GLU A 305 -29.13 21.94 -8.88
C GLU A 305 -30.25 22.73 -9.53
N HIS A 306 -31.46 22.56 -9.00
CA HIS A 306 -32.60 23.38 -9.39
C HIS A 306 -32.72 24.57 -8.43
N ARG A 307 -32.64 25.79 -8.97
CA ARG A 307 -32.73 27.03 -8.19
C ARG A 307 -33.86 27.90 -8.72
N LEU A 308 -34.65 28.45 -7.79
CA LEU A 308 -35.66 29.45 -8.12
C LEU A 308 -34.96 30.79 -8.37
N VAL A 309 -35.23 31.41 -9.52
CA VAL A 309 -34.80 32.78 -9.80
C VAL A 309 -35.70 33.73 -9.03
N MET A 310 -35.08 34.56 -8.18
CA MET A 310 -35.79 35.54 -7.37
C MET A 310 -36.35 36.67 -8.24
N LYS A 311 -37.26 37.48 -7.67
CA LYS A 311 -37.95 38.57 -8.41
C LYS A 311 -37.01 39.65 -8.94
N ASP A 312 -35.84 39.78 -8.34
CA ASP A 312 -34.73 40.67 -8.71
C ASP A 312 -33.79 40.04 -9.73
N CYS A 313 -34.16 38.89 -10.32
CA CYS A 313 -33.41 38.16 -11.34
C CYS A 313 -32.09 37.54 -10.85
N TYR A 314 -31.92 37.38 -9.54
CA TYR A 314 -30.76 36.69 -8.96
C TYR A 314 -31.07 35.25 -8.56
N ILE A 315 -30.05 34.41 -8.62
CA ILE A 315 -30.00 33.09 -7.97
C ILE A 315 -28.85 33.05 -6.97
N ASN A 316 -29.08 32.39 -5.84
CA ASN A 316 -28.03 32.10 -4.86
C ASN A 316 -27.53 30.68 -5.08
N PHE A 317 -26.22 30.52 -5.28
CA PHE A 317 -25.55 29.23 -5.42
C PHE A 317 -24.22 29.25 -4.68
N GLU A 318 -24.03 28.31 -3.75
CA GLU A 318 -22.82 28.15 -2.92
C GLU A 318 -22.31 29.44 -2.23
N GLY A 319 -23.24 30.29 -1.80
CA GLY A 319 -22.94 31.55 -1.11
C GLY A 319 -22.66 32.74 -2.04
N ASN A 320 -22.70 32.54 -3.35
CA ASN A 320 -22.57 33.59 -4.36
C ASN A 320 -23.93 33.89 -5.01
N CYS A 321 -24.10 35.13 -5.48
CA CYS A 321 -25.28 35.58 -6.22
C CYS A 321 -24.95 35.72 -7.70
N TYR A 322 -25.78 35.15 -8.58
CA TYR A 322 -25.61 35.23 -10.02
C TYR A 322 -26.83 35.88 -10.66
N LEU A 323 -26.59 36.82 -11.57
CA LEU A 323 -27.65 37.48 -12.34
C LEU A 323 -28.07 36.57 -13.50
N VAL A 324 -29.38 36.40 -13.68
CA VAL A 324 -29.99 35.59 -14.73
C VAL A 324 -30.88 36.50 -15.60
N PRO A 325 -31.03 36.25 -16.92
CA PRO A 325 -31.92 37.07 -17.75
C PRO A 325 -33.34 37.13 -17.18
N TRP A 326 -33.95 38.32 -17.25
CA TRP A 326 -35.26 38.62 -16.65
C TRP A 326 -36.40 37.68 -17.06
N GLN A 327 -36.29 37.06 -18.22
CA GLN A 327 -37.23 36.07 -18.77
C GLN A 327 -37.38 34.82 -17.88
N TYR A 328 -36.40 34.58 -17.01
CA TYR A 328 -36.36 33.48 -16.07
C TYR A 328 -36.79 33.88 -14.65
N ALA A 329 -37.12 35.14 -14.39
CA ALA A 329 -37.58 35.58 -13.07
C ALA A 329 -38.79 34.77 -12.60
N ARG A 330 -38.77 34.33 -11.33
CA ARG A 330 -39.75 33.43 -10.70
C ARG A 330 -39.88 32.05 -11.35
N LYS A 331 -38.97 31.66 -12.24
CA LYS A 331 -38.89 30.30 -12.80
C LYS A 331 -37.78 29.52 -12.10
N THR A 332 -37.96 28.20 -12.07
CA THR A 332 -36.90 27.29 -11.65
C THR A 332 -35.95 27.07 -12.82
N VAL A 333 -34.66 27.34 -12.61
CA VAL A 333 -33.59 27.11 -13.58
C VAL A 333 -32.69 25.98 -13.11
N VAL A 334 -32.02 25.35 -14.07
CA VAL A 334 -31.01 24.32 -13.80
C VAL A 334 -29.64 24.98 -13.77
N VAL A 335 -28.95 24.87 -12.64
CA VAL A 335 -27.57 25.31 -12.44
C VAL A 335 -26.66 24.10 -12.59
N LYS A 336 -25.67 24.21 -13.48
CA LYS A 336 -24.60 23.22 -13.62
C LYS A 336 -23.29 23.85 -13.16
N ALA A 337 -22.69 23.32 -12.09
CA ALA A 337 -21.43 23.80 -11.54
C ALA A 337 -20.38 22.69 -11.51
N SER A 338 -19.11 23.06 -11.72
CA SER A 338 -17.94 22.18 -11.83
C SER A 338 -16.90 22.48 -10.77
#